data_AF-A0A2N9HTE7-F1
#
_entry.id   AF-A0A2N9HTE7-F1
#
_cell.length_a   1.000
_cell.length_b   1.000
_cell.length_c   1.000
_cell.angle_alpha   90.00
_cell.angle_beta   90.00
_cell.angle_gamma   90.00
#
_symmetry.space_group_name_H-M   'P 1'
#
loop_
_entity.id
_entity.type
_entity.pdbx_description
1 polymer ?
#
loop_
_entity_poly.entity_id
_entity_poly.type
_entity_poly.pdbx_seq_one_letter_code
_entity_poly.pdbx_strand_id
1 'polypeptide(L)' 'MIVLDLFAEVKPIWKNSSQFYGTPYVWCMLHNFGGNIEMYGTLDSISSGPVDARISENSTMVGVGMCMEGIEHNPVVYE' A
#
# COMPACT_ATOMS: atom_id res chain seq x y z
N MET A 1 -8.62 12.90 10.88
CA MET A 1 -7.22 12.54 10.60
C MET A 1 -7.25 11.25 9.80
N ILE A 2 -6.50 11.17 8.71
CA ILE A 2 -6.39 9.96 7.89
C ILE A 2 -4.90 9.64 7.78
N VAL A 3 -4.54 8.38 8.03
CA VAL A 3 -3.16 7.91 7.92
C VAL A 3 -2.93 7.30 6.54
N LEU A 4 -1.77 7.55 5.94
CA LEU A 4 -1.35 6.84 4.74
C LEU A 4 -0.37 5.75 5.17
N ASP A 5 -0.77 4.48 5.00
CA ASP A 5 0.16 3.36 5.16
C ASP A 5 0.99 3.26 3.88
N LEU A 6 2.06 4.06 3.83
CA LEU A 6 2.78 4.45 2.62
C LEU A 6 3.42 3.28 1.87
N PHE A 7 3.95 2.29 2.60
CA PHE A 7 4.70 1.15 2.05
C PHE A 7 4.01 -0.17 2.39
N ALA A 8 2.68 -0.21 2.22
CA ALA A 8 1.85 -1.29 2.72
C ALA A 8 1.99 -2.59 1.90
N GLU A 9 2.52 -2.52 0.68
CA GLU A 9 2.76 -3.66 -0.19
C GLU A 9 3.97 -4.51 0.24
N VAL A 10 4.92 -3.94 0.98
CA VAL A 10 6.08 -4.69 1.53
C VAL A 10 6.09 -4.69 3.06
N LYS A 11 5.77 -3.56 3.70
CA LYS A 11 5.81 -3.38 5.16
C LYS A 11 4.50 -2.77 5.68
N PRO A 12 3.39 -3.53 5.67
CA PRO A 12 2.10 -3.05 6.17
C PRO A 12 2.16 -2.75 7.68
N ILE A 13 1.98 -1.48 8.04
CA ILE A 13 1.94 -1.04 9.44
C ILE A 13 0.57 -1.30 10.06
N TRP A 14 -0.50 -1.33 9.26
CA TRP A 14 -1.85 -1.62 9.73
C TRP A 14 -1.96 -2.95 10.49
N LYS A 15 -1.16 -3.96 10.10
CA LYS A 15 -1.09 -5.28 10.77
C LYS A 15 -0.51 -5.21 12.18
N ASN A 16 0.50 -4.36 12.39
CA ASN A 16 1.22 -4.24 13.66
C ASN A 16 0.61 -3.20 14.61
N SER A 17 -0.25 -2.33 14.09
CA SER A 17 -0.86 -1.21 14.82
C SER A 17 -2.34 -1.41 15.13
N SER A 18 -2.85 -2.64 14.96
CA SER A 18 -4.28 -2.96 15.14
C SER A 18 -5.18 -1.97 14.38
N GLN A 19 -4.92 -1.78 13.08
CA GLN A 19 -5.65 -0.82 12.24
C GLN A 19 -5.50 0.63 12.69
N PHE A 20 -4.27 1.04 13.05
CA PHE A 20 -3.96 2.39 13.55
C PHE A 20 -4.84 2.83 14.74
N TYR A 21 -5.12 1.90 15.65
CA TYR A 21 -5.88 2.14 16.89
C TYR A 21 -7.25 2.83 16.64
N GLY A 22 -7.94 2.46 15.55
CA GLY A 22 -9.24 3.03 15.20
C GLY A 22 -9.18 4.27 14.30
N THR A 23 -7.99 4.72 13.91
CA THR A 23 -7.83 5.83 12.95
C THR A 23 -8.03 5.32 11.53
N PRO A 24 -8.81 6.00 10.68
CA PRO A 24 -8.96 5.61 9.29
C PRO A 24 -7.65 5.75 8.52
N TYR A 25 -7.36 4.80 7.64
CA TYR A 25 -6.14 4.82 6.82
C TYR A 25 -6.39 4.43 5.36
N VAL A 26 -5.47 4.84 4.51
CA VAL A 26 -5.40 4.45 3.10
C VAL A 26 -4.24 3.48 2.94
N TRP A 27 -4.50 2.34 2.31
CA TRP A 27 -3.46 1.39 1.94
C TRP A 27 -2.75 1.93 0.70
N CYS A 28 -1.45 2.20 0.78
CA CYS A 28 -0.70 2.73 -0.35
C CYS A 28 0.36 1.76 -0.83
N MET A 29 0.53 1.71 -2.15
CA MET A 29 1.66 1.10 -2.80
C MET A 29 2.73 2.16 -3.06
N LEU A 30 3.93 1.96 -2.49
CA LEU A 30 5.09 2.83 -2.74
C LEU A 30 5.77 2.43 -4.04
N HIS A 31 6.10 1.15 -4.17
CA HIS A 31 6.74 0.49 -5.32
C HIS A 31 8.14 1.03 -5.71
N ASN A 32 8.32 2.32 -5.92
CA ASN A 32 9.57 2.92 -6.38
C ASN A 32 10.18 3.87 -5.35
N PHE A 33 11.52 3.80 -5.26
CA PHE A 33 12.35 4.69 -4.46
C PHE A 33 13.34 5.42 -5.38
N GLY A 34 13.45 6.74 -5.23
CA GLY A 34 14.44 7.57 -5.93
C GLY A 34 14.34 7.61 -7.46
N GLY A 35 13.25 7.14 -8.06
CA GLY A 35 13.13 7.06 -9.53
C GLY A 35 14.03 6.01 -10.16
N ASN A 36 14.46 4.99 -9.40
CA ASN A 36 15.35 3.95 -9.91
C ASN A 36 14.67 3.14 -11.02
N ILE A 37 15.41 2.88 -12.09
CA ILE A 37 14.93 2.11 -13.25
C ILE A 37 15.40 0.67 -13.10
N GLU A 38 14.49 -0.18 -12.65
CA GLU A 38 14.66 -1.63 -12.55
C GLU A 38 13.34 -2.32 -12.87
N MET A 39 13.39 -3.59 -13.29
CA MET A 39 12.19 -4.40 -13.46
C MET A 39 11.86 -5.05 -12.11
N TYR A 40 10.91 -4.47 -11.39
CA TYR A 40 10.50 -4.89 -10.06
C TYR A 40 8.99 -4.69 -9.89
N GLY A 41 8.38 -5.46 -8.97
CA GLY A 41 6.97 -5.37 -8.64
C GLY A 41 6.50 -6.59 -7.84
N THR A 42 5.86 -6.37 -6.70
CA THR A 42 5.31 -7.43 -5.82
C THR A 42 3.83 -7.67 -6.09
N LEU A 43 3.50 -8.06 -7.33
CA LEU A 43 2.11 -8.15 -7.83
C LEU A 43 1.18 -8.98 -6.95
N ASP A 44 1.67 -10.10 -6.40
CA ASP A 44 0.87 -10.94 -5.48
C ASP A 44 0.43 -10.15 -4.23
N SER A 45 1.34 -9.37 -3.65
CA SER A 45 1.06 -8.54 -2.47
C SER A 45 0.15 -7.36 -2.79
N ILE A 46 0.32 -6.76 -3.98
CA ILE A 46 -0.51 -5.65 -4.45
C ILE A 46 -1.94 -6.12 -4.74
N SER A 47 -2.10 -7.32 -5.31
CA SER A 47 -3.42 -7.87 -5.66
C SER A 47 -4.24 -8.30 -4.43
N SER A 48 -3.59 -8.90 -3.43
CA SER A 48 -4.23 -9.43 -2.23
C SER A 48 -4.27 -8.44 -1.06
N GLY A 49 -3.25 -7.58 -0.94
CA GLY A 49 -3.04 -6.69 0.20
C GLY A 49 -4.24 -5.78 0.52
N PRO A 50 -4.78 -5.01 -0.45
CA PRO A 50 -5.96 -4.18 -0.23
C PRO A 50 -7.20 -4.97 0.19
N VAL A 51 -7.39 -6.17 -0.36
CA VAL A 51 -8.53 -7.03 -0.05
C VAL A 51 -8.40 -7.54 1.39
N ASP A 52 -7.23 -8.06 1.75
CA ASP A 52 -6.91 -8.53 3.10
C ASP A 52 -7.07 -7.42 4.14
N ALA A 53 -6.55 -6.23 3.85
CA ALA A 53 -6.69 -5.06 4.70
C ALA A 53 -8.15 -4.66 4.90
N ARG A 54 -9.01 -4.81 3.88
CA ARG A 54 -10.43 -4.44 3.95
C ARG A 54 -11.31 -5.45 4.68
N ILE A 55 -11.03 -6.75 4.55
CA ILE A 55 -11.82 -7.83 5.17
C ILE A 55 -11.39 -8.15 6.61
N SER A 56 -10.21 -7.68 7.00
CA SER A 56 -9.67 -7.91 8.34
C SER A 56 -10.57 -7.34 9.45
N GLU A 57 -10.49 -7.96 10.64
CA GLU A 57 -11.29 -7.56 11.79
C GLU A 57 -11.03 -6.09 12.19
N ASN A 58 -12.10 -5.36 12.49
CA ASN A 58 -12.07 -3.94 12.84
C ASN A 58 -11.34 -3.05 11.82
N SER A 59 -11.32 -3.43 10.54
CA SER A 59 -10.68 -2.65 9.49
C SER A 59 -11.21 -1.22 9.43
N THR A 60 -10.30 -0.27 9.57
CA THR A 60 -10.52 1.16 9.37
C THR A 60 -10.00 1.64 8.00
N MET A 61 -9.74 0.70 7.09
CA MET A 61 -9.28 1.02 5.75
C MET A 61 -10.38 1.74 4.97
N VAL A 62 -10.08 2.96 4.51
CA VAL A 62 -11.04 3.82 3.78
C VAL A 62 -10.72 3.97 2.29
N GLY A 63 -9.56 3.49 1.83
CA GLY A 63 -9.20 3.58 0.42
C GLY A 63 -7.86 2.92 0.09
N VAL A 64 -7.53 2.96 -1.21
CA VAL A 64 -6.25 2.55 -1.79
C VAL A 64 -5.56 3.74 -2.45
N GLY A 65 -4.23 3.73 -2.49
CA GLY A 65 -3.43 4.79 -3.10
C GLY A 65 -2.14 4.27 -3.74
N MET A 66 -1.57 5.10 -4.60
CA MET A 66 -0.24 4.89 -5.17
C MET A 66 0.63 6.10 -4.79
N CYS A 67 1.80 5.84 -4.23
CA CYS A 67 2.63 6.87 -3.59
C CYS A 67 4.11 6.79 -4.00
N MET A 68 4.36 6.44 -5.26
CA MET A 68 5.70 6.24 -5.80
C MET A 68 6.57 7.50 -5.70
N GLU A 69 7.86 7.33 -5.41
CA GLU A 69 8.81 8.44 -5.45
C GLU A 69 9.17 8.86 -6.89
N GLY A 70 9.04 7.94 -7.85
CA GLY A 70 9.21 8.16 -9.28
C GLY A 70 8.09 7.50 -10.11
N ILE A 71 7.89 8.02 -11.33
CA ILE A 71 6.90 7.54 -12.31
C ILE A 71 7.60 7.22 -13.64
N GLU A 72 6.84 6.80 -14.68
CA GLU A 72 7.35 6.46 -16.04
C GLU A 72 8.19 5.17 -16.14
N HIS A 73 8.07 4.27 -15.15
CA HIS A 73 8.70 2.95 -15.14
C HIS A 73 7.70 1.88 -14.69
N ASN A 74 7.86 0.61 -15.12
CA ASN A 74 7.03 -0.52 -14.65
C ASN A 74 5.50 -0.29 -14.75
N PRO A 75 4.95 0.03 -15.94
CA PRO A 75 3.51 0.35 -16.09
C PRO A 75 2.58 -0.77 -15.62
N VAL A 76 2.99 -2.03 -15.80
CA VAL A 76 2.22 -3.22 -15.37
C VAL A 76 1.92 -3.23 -13.88
N VAL A 77 2.73 -2.57 -13.06
CA VAL A 77 2.52 -2.50 -11.61
C VAL A 77 1.44 -1.49 -11.24
N TYR A 78 1.16 -0.52 -12.11
CA TYR A 78 0.22 0.57 -11.87
C TYR A 78 -1.14 0.39 -12.55
N GLU A 79 -1.32 -0.71 -13.28
CA GLU A 79 -2.56 -1.11 -13.95
C GLU A 79 -3.46 -1.99 -13.08
#